data_AF-A0A7Y2GQR4-F1
#
_entry.id   AF-A0A7Y2GQR4-F1
#
_cell.length_a   1.000
_cell.length_b   1.000
_cell.length_c   1.000
_cell.angle_alpha   90.00
_cell.angle_beta   90.00
_cell.angle_gamma   90.00
#
_symmetry.space_group_name_H-M   'P 1'
#
loop_
_entity.id
_entity.type
_entity.pdbx_description
1 polymer ?
#
loop_
_entity_poly.entity_id
_entity_poly.type
_entity_poly.pdbx_seq_one_letter_code
_entity_poly.pdbx_strand_id
1 'polypeptide(L)'
;MVEAKQVVAAVREALEAVAVSADAEPMAAYMKNQFPFLGVKTPARRAAVKPVMAEAGHWTNDELLAVAEALMGEPEREFSFVAADLLRKWVRQLNSDDLPRVRALIETNSWWDTVDS
;
A
#
# COMPACT_ATOMS: atom_id res chain seq x y z
N MET A 1 19.94 4.51 1.55
CA MET A 1 19.00 3.48 2.00
C MET A 1 17.70 4.18 2.32
N VAL A 2 16.61 3.71 1.73
CA VAL A 2 15.27 4.27 1.94
C VAL A 2 14.76 3.82 3.31
N GLU A 3 14.32 4.78 4.13
CA GLU A 3 13.72 4.47 5.42
C GLU A 3 12.23 4.20 5.24
N ALA A 4 11.80 2.94 5.36
CA ALA A 4 10.40 2.53 5.14
C ALA A 4 9.41 3.35 5.98
N LYS A 5 9.77 3.67 7.23
CA LYS A 5 8.95 4.50 8.12
C LYS A 5 8.72 5.92 7.59
N GLN A 6 9.71 6.52 6.94
CA GLN A 6 9.58 7.84 6.34
C GLN A 6 8.65 7.81 5.12
N VAL A 7 8.73 6.74 4.32
CA VAL A 7 7.82 6.53 3.20
C VAL A 7 6.39 6.34 3.68
N VAL A 8 6.17 5.52 4.71
CA VAL A 8 4.83 5.33 5.30
C VAL A 8 4.26 6.63 5.83
N ALA A 9 5.05 7.44 6.54
CA ALA A 9 4.62 8.76 7.02
C ALA A 9 4.22 9.70 5.87
N ALA A 10 5.01 9.74 4.80
CA ALA A 10 4.71 10.55 3.62
C ALA A 10 3.45 10.06 2.88
N VAL A 11 3.25 8.74 2.78
CA VAL A 11 2.01 8.17 2.22
C VAL A 11 0.82 8.55 3.09
N ARG A 12 0.93 8.43 4.42
CA ARG A 12 -0.13 8.81 5.35
C ARG A 12 -0.53 10.27 5.18
N GLU A 13 0.43 11.18 5.21
CA GLU A 13 0.19 12.62 4.99
C GLU A 13 -0.52 12.88 3.64
N ALA A 14 -0.05 12.25 2.57
CA ALA A 14 -0.63 12.40 1.25
C ALA A 14 -2.08 11.88 1.17
N LEU A 15 -2.38 10.74 1.82
CA LEU A 15 -3.72 10.16 1.85
C LEU A 15 -4.68 10.96 2.72
N GLU A 16 -4.24 11.38 3.91
CA GLU A 16 -5.04 12.19 4.84
C GLU A 16 -5.41 13.54 4.22
N ALA A 17 -4.52 14.16 3.44
CA ALA A 17 -4.78 15.40 2.73
C ALA A 17 -5.92 15.32 1.69
N VAL A 18 -6.25 14.12 1.21
CA VAL A 18 -7.31 13.88 0.21
C VAL A 18 -8.45 13.00 0.73
N ALA A 19 -8.44 12.68 2.03
CA ALA A 19 -9.43 11.82 2.65
C ALA A 19 -10.80 12.51 2.74
N VAL A 20 -11.84 11.73 2.46
CA VAL A 20 -13.23 12.15 2.64
C VAL A 20 -13.84 11.26 3.72
N SER A 21 -13.90 11.74 4.97
CA SER A 21 -14.33 10.90 6.10
C SER A 21 -15.73 10.27 5.91
N ALA A 22 -16.63 10.92 5.15
CA ALA A 22 -17.94 10.38 4.83
C ALA A 22 -17.90 9.13 3.90
N ASP A 23 -16.80 8.91 3.19
CA ASP A 23 -16.59 7.73 2.34
C ASP A 23 -16.02 6.53 3.13
N ALA A 24 -15.42 6.75 4.31
CA ALA A 24 -14.72 5.72 5.07
C ALA A 24 -15.65 4.58 5.52
N GLU A 25 -16.79 4.89 6.15
CA GLU A 25 -17.75 3.88 6.62
C GLU A 25 -18.35 3.05 5.48
N PRO A 26 -18.84 3.64 4.37
CA PRO A 26 -19.30 2.87 3.21
C PRO A 26 -18.22 1.93 2.63
N MET A 27 -16.96 2.38 2.58
CA MET A 27 -15.85 1.57 2.08
C MET A 27 -15.52 0.41 3.03
N ALA A 28 -15.50 0.65 4.34
CA ALA A 28 -15.34 -0.40 5.34
C ALA A 28 -16.50 -1.41 5.28
N ALA A 29 -17.74 -0.94 5.16
CA ALA A 29 -18.92 -1.79 5.05
C ALA A 29 -18.89 -2.69 3.81
N TYR A 30 -18.42 -2.18 2.67
CA TYR A 30 -18.17 -2.97 1.46
C TYR A 30 -17.18 -4.11 1.73
N MET A 31 -16.14 -3.85 2.52
CA MET A 31 -15.18 -4.87 3.00
C MET A 31 -15.68 -5.64 4.22
N LYS A 32 -16.99 -5.69 4.48
CA LYS A 32 -17.61 -6.39 5.62
C LYS A 32 -17.00 -5.99 6.96
N ASN A 33 -16.59 -4.72 7.08
CA ASN A 33 -15.94 -4.12 8.25
C ASN A 33 -14.72 -4.90 8.74
N GLN A 34 -14.00 -5.59 7.86
CA GLN A 34 -12.76 -6.29 8.21
C GLN A 34 -11.58 -5.32 8.40
N PHE A 35 -11.64 -4.15 7.75
CA PHE A 35 -10.56 -3.17 7.75
C PHE A 35 -11.11 -1.75 7.91
N PRO A 36 -10.42 -0.88 8.66
CA PRO A 36 -10.69 0.55 8.64
C PRO A 36 -10.26 1.18 7.31
N PHE A 37 -10.81 2.34 7.01
CA PHE A 37 -10.51 3.13 5.82
C PHE A 37 -10.34 4.60 6.21
N LEU A 38 -9.48 5.32 5.50
CA LEU A 38 -9.40 6.78 5.55
C LEU A 38 -10.54 7.44 4.75
N GLY A 39 -11.10 6.73 3.77
CA GLY A 39 -12.12 7.26 2.85
C GLY A 39 -11.50 7.81 1.58
N VAL A 40 -10.42 7.20 1.08
CA VAL A 40 -9.75 7.65 -0.15
C VAL A 40 -10.03 6.69 -1.31
N LYS A 41 -10.78 7.17 -2.31
CA LYS A 41 -11.09 6.40 -3.52
C LYS A 41 -9.85 6.22 -4.42
N THR A 42 -9.82 5.15 -5.21
CA THR A 42 -8.68 4.75 -6.05
C THR A 42 -8.06 5.88 -6.90
N PRO A 43 -8.81 6.71 -7.64
CA PRO A 43 -8.20 7.78 -8.43
C PRO A 43 -7.47 8.83 -7.57
N ALA A 44 -8.08 9.22 -6.44
CA ALA A 44 -7.49 10.17 -5.50
C ALA A 44 -6.26 9.57 -4.80
N ARG A 45 -6.36 8.32 -4.33
CA ARG A 45 -5.25 7.57 -3.72
C ARG A 45 -4.03 7.56 -4.63
N ARG A 46 -4.20 7.10 -5.88
CA ARG A 46 -3.12 6.99 -6.86
C ARG A 46 -2.52 8.35 -7.21
N ALA A 47 -3.34 9.40 -7.33
CA ALA A 47 -2.85 10.75 -7.57
C ALA A 47 -2.02 11.27 -6.40
N ALA A 48 -2.50 11.08 -5.17
CA ALA A 48 -1.86 11.57 -3.95
C ALA A 48 -0.51 10.89 -3.68
N VAL A 49 -0.41 9.57 -3.86
CA VAL A 49 0.84 8.83 -3.57
C VAL A 49 1.85 8.84 -4.73
N LYS A 50 1.44 9.25 -5.93
CA LYS A 50 2.32 9.27 -7.11
C LYS A 50 3.65 10.00 -6.89
N PRO A 51 3.70 11.18 -6.24
CA PRO A 51 4.96 11.87 -5.97
C PRO A 51 5.87 11.08 -5.01
N VAL A 52 5.30 10.47 -3.97
CA VAL A 52 6.04 9.64 -3.00
C VAL A 52 6.65 8.41 -3.70
N MET A 53 5.92 7.83 -4.64
CA MET A 53 6.32 6.61 -5.38
C MET A 53 7.12 6.88 -6.66
N ALA A 54 7.52 8.13 -6.92
CA ALA A 54 8.32 8.47 -8.10
C ALA A 54 9.75 7.92 -7.98
N GLU A 55 10.33 8.02 -6.79
CA GLU A 55 11.71 7.60 -6.50
C GLU A 55 11.86 6.07 -6.40
N ALA A 56 10.76 5.34 -6.27
CA ALA A 56 10.76 3.88 -6.12
C ALA A 56 11.38 3.12 -7.30
N GLY A 57 11.55 3.77 -8.46
CA GLY A 57 12.26 3.19 -9.60
C GLY A 57 13.76 3.01 -9.38
N HIS A 58 14.33 3.66 -8.36
CA HIS A 58 15.75 3.61 -8.02
C HIS A 58 16.05 2.77 -6.78
N TRP A 59 15.02 2.20 -6.16
CA TRP A 59 15.18 1.37 -4.96
C TRP A 59 15.65 -0.03 -5.34
N THR A 60 16.23 -0.73 -4.37
CA THR A 60 16.50 -2.17 -4.46
C THR A 60 15.22 -2.99 -4.25
N ASN A 61 15.23 -4.26 -4.62
CA ASN A 61 14.15 -5.20 -4.28
C ASN A 61 13.91 -5.26 -2.76
N ASP A 62 14.97 -5.25 -1.95
CA ASP A 62 14.88 -5.25 -0.50
C ASP A 62 14.18 -4.00 0.05
N GLU A 63 14.50 -2.81 -0.48
CA GLU A 63 13.85 -1.56 -0.11
C GLU A 63 12.38 -1.53 -0.54
N LEU A 64 12.06 -1.99 -1.76
CA LEU A 64 10.68 -2.10 -2.24
C LEU A 64 9.84 -2.99 -1.33
N LEU A 65 10.36 -4.18 -0.98
CA LEU A 65 9.67 -5.12 -0.11
C LEU A 65 9.56 -4.59 1.32
N ALA A 66 10.61 -3.96 1.86
CA ALA A 66 10.55 -3.38 3.20
C ALA A 66 9.50 -2.25 3.30
N VAL A 67 9.37 -1.42 2.27
CA VAL A 67 8.31 -0.40 2.20
C VAL A 67 6.94 -1.05 2.07
N ALA A 68 6.78 -2.07 1.20
CA ALA A 68 5.51 -2.77 1.05
C ALA A 68 5.05 -3.48 2.34
N GLU A 69 5.98 -4.11 3.07
CA GLU A 69 5.73 -4.71 4.38
C GLU A 69 5.29 -3.66 5.41
N ALA A 70 5.97 -2.52 5.44
CA ALA A 70 5.61 -1.44 6.35
C ALA A 70 4.22 -0.86 6.05
N LEU A 71 3.89 -0.65 4.76
CA LEU A 71 2.56 -0.22 4.32
C LEU A 71 1.49 -1.27 4.65
N MET A 72 1.78 -2.56 4.48
CA MET A 72 0.85 -3.64 4.81
C MET A 72 0.57 -3.78 6.31
N GLY A 73 1.47 -3.28 7.15
CA GLY A 73 1.31 -3.22 8.60
C GLY A 73 0.43 -2.06 9.10
N GLU A 74 0.12 -1.08 8.25
CA GLU A 74 -0.80 0.01 8.60
C GLU A 74 -2.25 -0.49 8.66
N PRO A 75 -3.07 0.02 9.59
CA PRO A 75 -4.41 -0.51 9.82
C PRO A 75 -5.38 -0.20 8.68
N GLU A 76 -5.30 0.98 8.06
CA GLU A 76 -6.24 1.39 7.03
C GLU A 76 -5.97 0.71 5.69
N ARG A 77 -7.03 0.24 5.04
CA ARG A 77 -6.93 -0.62 3.85
C ARG A 77 -6.27 0.09 2.66
N GLU A 78 -6.34 1.41 2.61
CA GLU A 78 -5.68 2.18 1.56
C GLU A 78 -4.17 1.94 1.51
N PHE A 79 -3.51 1.68 2.64
CA PHE A 79 -2.08 1.40 2.67
C PHE A 79 -1.75 0.04 2.03
N SER A 80 -2.58 -0.99 2.25
CA SER A 80 -2.44 -2.28 1.56
C SER A 80 -2.55 -2.12 0.03
N PHE A 81 -3.44 -1.24 -0.43
CA PHE A 81 -3.54 -0.95 -1.86
C PHE A 81 -2.32 -0.20 -2.40
N VAL A 82 -1.74 0.71 -1.61
CA VAL A 82 -0.50 1.41 -2.00
C VAL A 82 0.66 0.43 -2.07
N ALA A 83 0.76 -0.52 -1.13
CA ALA A 83 1.76 -1.59 -1.16
C ALA A 83 1.64 -2.45 -2.44
N ALA A 84 0.42 -2.88 -2.77
CA ALA A 84 0.17 -3.65 -4.00
C ALA A 84 0.48 -2.84 -5.27
N ASP A 85 0.04 -1.58 -5.36
CA ASP A 85 0.34 -0.68 -6.48
C ASP A 85 1.87 -0.47 -6.64
N LEU A 86 2.61 -0.35 -5.53
CA LEU A 86 4.08 -0.21 -5.51
C LEU A 86 4.77 -1.44 -6.11
N LEU A 87 4.48 -2.64 -5.57
CA LEU A 87 5.11 -3.88 -6.03
C LEU A 87 4.72 -4.20 -7.46
N ARG A 88 3.46 -3.99 -7.84
CA ARG A 88 3.00 -4.21 -9.21
C ARG A 88 3.72 -3.31 -10.22
N LYS A 89 3.94 -2.04 -9.88
CA LYS A 89 4.64 -1.09 -10.74
C LYS A 89 6.10 -1.50 -10.98
N TRP A 90 6.76 -2.03 -9.96
CA TRP A 90 8.19 -2.37 -10.00
C TRP A 90 8.48 -3.87 -9.95
N VAL A 91 7.51 -4.70 -10.36
CA VAL A 91 7.60 -6.17 -10.31
C VAL A 91 8.84 -6.72 -11.03
N ARG A 92 9.34 -6.01 -12.05
CA ARG A 92 10.55 -6.39 -12.80
C ARG A 92 11.86 -6.29 -12.00
N GLN A 93 11.83 -5.62 -10.85
CA GLN A 93 12.98 -5.54 -9.93
C GLN A 93 12.99 -6.72 -8.95
N LEU A 94 11.86 -7.42 -8.78
CA LEU A 94 11.75 -8.59 -7.92
C LEU A 94 12.27 -9.84 -8.65
N ASN A 95 12.74 -10.81 -7.87
CA ASN A 95 13.24 -12.09 -8.36
C ASN A 95 12.67 -13.27 -7.54
N SER A 96 13.09 -14.50 -7.85
CA SER A 96 12.58 -15.71 -7.19
C SER A 96 12.87 -15.76 -5.70
N ASP A 97 13.94 -15.13 -5.24
CA ASP A 97 14.38 -15.17 -3.84
C ASP A 97 13.48 -14.29 -2.96
N ASP A 98 12.71 -13.39 -3.57
CA ASP A 98 11.74 -12.52 -2.90
C ASP A 98 10.39 -13.23 -2.63
N LEU A 99 10.14 -14.40 -3.25
CA LEU A 99 8.87 -15.12 -3.14
C LEU A 99 8.41 -15.39 -1.70
N PRO A 100 9.28 -15.77 -0.74
CA PRO A 100 8.86 -15.94 0.65
C PRO A 100 8.30 -14.66 1.28
N ARG A 101 8.88 -13.50 0.95
CA ARG A 101 8.41 -12.19 1.45
C ARG A 101 7.09 -11.80 0.78
N VAL A 102 6.99 -11.99 -0.54
CA VAL A 102 5.72 -11.77 -1.27
C VAL A 102 4.60 -12.67 -0.73
N ARG A 103 4.90 -13.93 -0.42
CA ARG A 103 3.93 -14.85 0.23
C ARG A 103 3.46 -14.31 1.57
N ALA A 104 4.37 -13.83 2.42
CA ALA A 104 4.02 -13.25 3.71
C ALA A 104 3.08 -12.04 3.56
N LEU A 105 3.27 -11.21 2.52
CA LEU A 105 2.36 -10.11 2.20
C LEU A 105 0.96 -10.61 1.81
N ILE A 106 0.86 -11.66 1.00
CA ILE A 106 -0.44 -12.26 0.60
C ILE A 106 -1.19 -12.81 1.81
N GLU A 107 -0.46 -13.37 2.78
CA GLU A 107 -1.02 -13.95 4.01
C GLU A 107 -1.38 -12.88 5.07
N THR A 108 -0.82 -11.67 4.96
CA THR A 108 -1.05 -10.56 5.91
C THR A 108 -2.29 -9.75 5.53
N ASN A 109 -3.19 -9.51 6.48
CA ASN A 109 -4.44 -8.76 6.24
C ASN A 109 -5.18 -9.26 4.99
N SER A 110 -5.21 -10.58 4.83
CA SER A 110 -5.61 -11.25 3.58
C SER A 110 -7.10 -11.10 3.30
N TRP A 111 -7.42 -10.62 2.10
CA TRP A 111 -8.77 -10.53 1.56
C TRP A 111 -8.71 -10.44 0.03
N TRP A 112 -9.80 -10.76 -0.66
CA TRP A 112 -9.82 -10.95 -2.11
C TRP A 112 -9.31 -9.72 -2.89
N ASP A 113 -9.57 -8.51 -2.39
CA ASP A 113 -9.16 -7.25 -3.02
C ASP A 113 -7.64 -7.07 -3.12
N THR A 114 -6.86 -7.57 -2.14
CA THR A 114 -5.39 -7.51 -2.20
C THR A 114 -4.77 -8.79 -2.74
N VAL A 115 -5.39 -9.94 -2.54
CA VAL A 115 -4.88 -11.23 -3.07
C VAL A 115 -4.98 -11.28 -4.59
N ASP A 116 -6.03 -10.70 -5.18
CA ASP A 116 -6.26 -10.70 -6.63
C ASP A 116 -5.50 -9.59 -7.41
N SER A 117 -4.80 -8.69 -6.71
CA SER A 117 -4.25 -7.41 -7.27
C SER A 117 -2.95 -7.52 -8.09
#